data_AF-A0A2I0QIK0-F1
#
_entry.id   AF-A0A2I0QIK0-F1
#
_cell.length_a   1.000
_cell.length_b   1.000
_cell.length_c   1.000
_cell.angle_alpha   90.00
_cell.angle_beta   90.00
_cell.angle_gamma   90.00
#
_symmetry.space_group_name_H-M   'P 1'
#
loop_
_entity.id
_entity.type
_entity.pdbx_description
1 polymer ?
#
loop_
_entity_poly.entity_id
_entity_poly.type
_entity_poly.pdbx_seq_one_letter_code
_entity_poly.pdbx_strand_id
1 'polypeptide(L)'
;MTLSENVNADRSDVLLTSVFLAGGIKSKRKLNTLVFIIQEKLKSTNKEILNYKFYDTITGPYSPELMEDIEVLANAGFVSGSNKRNLGEFTHYYSLTDFGEMEYKWIIEKNTPDDVKEDIRKVIDEYLNMHAYEIITKLKENGEYVSLEPEEKLNNILFEKI
;
A
#
# COMPACT_ATOMS: atom_id res chain seq x y z
N MET A 1 13.11 -30.76 16.91
CA MET A 1 13.89 -30.25 15.77
C MET A 1 13.22 -28.95 15.35
N THR A 2 13.63 -27.85 15.97
CA THR A 2 13.13 -26.51 15.70
C THR A 2 13.74 -26.04 14.39
N LEU A 3 12.94 -26.03 13.32
CA LEU A 3 13.24 -25.23 12.14
C LEU A 3 13.21 -23.77 12.60
N SER A 4 14.37 -23.16 12.83
CA SER A 4 14.47 -21.71 12.82
C SER A 4 14.31 -21.29 11.36
N GLU A 5 13.08 -21.20 10.90
CA GLU A 5 12.77 -20.62 9.60
C GLU A 5 13.29 -19.19 9.62
N ASN A 6 14.19 -18.86 8.68
CA ASN A 6 14.55 -17.47 8.42
C ASN A 6 13.31 -16.78 7.87
N VAL A 7 12.50 -16.27 8.79
CA VAL A 7 11.35 -15.41 8.55
C VAL A 7 11.87 -14.11 7.93
N ASN A 8 11.71 -13.97 6.62
CA ASN A 8 12.00 -12.73 5.93
C ASN A 8 10.80 -12.39 5.06
N ALA A 9 9.99 -11.43 5.51
CA ALA A 9 8.86 -10.94 4.76
C ALA A 9 9.31 -10.44 3.41
N ASP A 10 8.64 -10.87 2.35
CA ASP A 10 8.81 -10.23 1.07
C ASP A 10 7.85 -9.04 0.90
N ARG A 11 7.95 -8.38 -0.25
CA ARG A 11 7.12 -7.23 -0.61
C ARG A 11 5.63 -7.59 -0.63
N SER A 12 5.28 -8.78 -1.11
CA SER A 12 3.88 -9.27 -1.17
C SER A 12 3.33 -9.53 0.22
N ASP A 13 4.14 -10.08 1.13
CA ASP A 13 3.76 -10.30 2.53
C ASP A 13 3.39 -8.99 3.21
N VAL A 14 4.18 -7.93 3.00
CA VAL A 14 3.89 -6.59 3.54
C VAL A 14 2.63 -5.99 2.91
N LEU A 15 2.43 -6.14 1.60
CA LEU A 15 1.22 -5.67 0.92
C LEU A 15 -0.05 -6.37 1.44
N LEU A 16 -0.02 -7.70 1.51
CA LEU A 16 -1.16 -8.50 1.97
C LEU A 16 -1.44 -8.23 3.47
N THR A 17 -0.39 -8.05 4.29
CA THR A 17 -0.53 -7.55 5.66
C THR A 17 -1.22 -6.20 5.73
N SER A 18 -0.82 -5.26 4.86
CA SER A 18 -1.39 -3.92 4.83
C SER A 18 -2.88 -3.94 4.45
N VAL A 19 -3.24 -4.73 3.44
CA VAL A 19 -4.63 -4.90 3.01
C VAL A 19 -5.48 -5.60 4.07
N PHE A 20 -4.93 -6.64 4.71
CA PHE A 20 -5.58 -7.37 5.80
C PHE A 20 -5.88 -6.48 7.00
N LEU A 21 -4.85 -5.81 7.53
CA LEU A 21 -4.99 -4.95 8.71
C LEU A 21 -5.91 -3.76 8.46
N ALA A 22 -5.97 -3.27 7.22
CA ALA A 22 -6.90 -2.21 6.84
C ALA A 22 -8.37 -2.66 6.80
N GLY A 23 -8.67 -3.96 6.78
CA GLY A 23 -10.03 -4.46 6.50
C GLY A 23 -10.52 -4.12 5.08
N GLY A 24 -9.60 -3.68 4.23
CA GLY A 24 -9.82 -3.24 2.86
C GLY A 24 -9.62 -1.73 2.63
N ILE A 25 -9.13 -1.40 1.44
CA ILE A 25 -8.69 -0.05 1.06
C ILE A 25 -9.52 0.44 -0.13
N LYS A 26 -10.16 1.61 0.05
CA LYS A 26 -11.00 2.26 -0.97
C LYS A 26 -10.14 3.12 -1.89
N SER A 27 -10.08 2.78 -3.17
CA SER A 27 -9.40 3.46 -4.29
C SER A 27 -7.88 3.23 -4.42
N LYS A 28 -7.41 3.32 -5.67
CA LYS A 28 -5.98 3.32 -6.05
C LYS A 28 -5.19 4.41 -5.33
N ARG A 29 -5.77 5.60 -5.24
CA ARG A 29 -5.13 6.76 -4.60
C ARG A 29 -4.85 6.50 -3.12
N LYS A 30 -5.83 5.95 -2.40
CA LYS A 30 -5.68 5.61 -0.98
C LYS A 30 -4.65 4.51 -0.78
N LEU A 31 -4.67 3.47 -1.62
CA LEU A 31 -3.68 2.40 -1.59
C LEU A 31 -2.26 2.95 -1.76
N ASN A 32 -2.00 3.72 -2.81
CA ASN A 32 -0.70 4.35 -3.05
C ASN A 32 -0.25 5.22 -1.87
N THR A 33 -1.17 6.03 -1.32
CA THR A 33 -0.87 6.92 -0.20
C THR A 33 -0.48 6.14 1.06
N LEU A 34 -1.25 5.10 1.44
CA LEU A 34 -0.95 4.30 2.61
C LEU A 34 0.36 3.52 2.44
N VAL A 35 0.57 2.89 1.29
CA VAL A 35 1.79 2.12 1.01
C VAL A 35 3.03 3.03 0.96
N PHE A 36 2.91 4.25 0.44
CA PHE A 36 3.97 5.25 0.52
C PHE A 36 4.37 5.52 1.97
N ILE A 37 3.40 5.82 2.85
CA ILE A 37 3.68 6.10 4.27
C ILE A 37 4.28 4.87 4.96
N ILE A 38 3.72 3.67 4.72
CA ILE A 38 4.25 2.42 5.27
C ILE A 38 5.70 2.24 4.84
N GLN A 39 6.02 2.45 3.56
CA GLN A 39 7.39 2.36 3.06
C GLN A 39 8.33 3.35 3.76
N GLU A 40 7.95 4.62 3.85
CA GLU A 40 8.80 5.64 4.50
C GLU A 40 8.99 5.34 5.99
N LYS A 41 7.95 4.81 6.65
CA LYS A 41 8.04 4.35 8.03
C LYS A 41 9.00 3.18 8.18
N LEU A 42 8.89 2.16 7.33
CA LEU A 42 9.75 0.98 7.37
C LEU A 42 11.21 1.36 7.06
N LYS A 43 11.46 2.24 6.08
CA LYS A 43 12.80 2.81 5.82
C LYS A 43 13.40 3.50 7.04
N SER A 44 12.62 4.28 7.78
CA SER A 44 13.08 4.93 9.02
C SER A 44 13.52 3.94 10.11
N THR A 45 13.08 2.68 10.01
CA THR A 45 13.49 1.58 10.90
C THR A 45 14.52 0.64 10.26
N ASN A 46 15.15 1.04 9.14
CA ASN A 46 16.10 0.26 8.34
C ASN A 46 15.52 -1.05 7.76
N LYS A 47 14.23 -1.05 7.38
CA LYS A 47 13.53 -2.18 6.77
C LYS A 47 13.10 -1.84 5.33
N GLU A 48 14.01 -2.02 4.38
CA GLU A 48 13.75 -1.69 2.96
C GLU A 48 13.05 -2.84 2.20
N ILE A 49 11.91 -3.31 2.71
CA ILE A 49 11.19 -4.47 2.13
C ILE A 49 10.39 -4.08 0.88
N LEU A 50 9.63 -2.97 0.95
CA LEU A 50 8.75 -2.55 -0.14
C LEU A 50 9.54 -1.99 -1.33
N ASN A 51 10.42 -1.01 -1.11
CA ASN A 51 11.29 -0.42 -2.12
C ASN A 51 10.61 -0.10 -3.48
N TYR A 52 9.39 0.43 -3.44
CA TYR A 52 8.70 1.00 -4.58
C TYR A 52 9.24 2.37 -4.92
N LYS A 53 9.37 2.65 -6.22
CA LYS A 53 9.56 4.00 -6.70
C LYS A 53 8.22 4.73 -6.76
N PHE A 54 8.10 5.84 -6.02
CA PHE A 54 6.95 6.73 -6.05
C PHE A 54 7.25 8.01 -6.82
N TYR A 55 6.27 8.46 -7.60
CA TYR A 55 6.27 9.72 -8.32
C TYR A 55 5.24 10.66 -7.69
N ASP A 56 5.59 11.94 -7.50
CA ASP A 56 4.61 12.94 -7.09
C ASP A 56 3.70 13.30 -8.27
N THR A 57 2.40 13.16 -8.06
CA THR A 57 1.35 13.52 -9.03
C THR A 57 0.43 14.59 -8.45
N ILE A 58 -0.48 15.11 -9.27
CA ILE A 58 -1.55 16.02 -8.81
C ILE A 58 -2.37 15.41 -7.66
N THR A 59 -2.48 14.07 -7.62
CA THR A 59 -3.28 13.37 -6.62
C THR A 59 -2.48 12.86 -5.41
N GLY A 60 -1.17 13.09 -5.38
CA GLY A 60 -0.25 12.57 -4.36
C GLY A 60 0.69 11.49 -4.93
N PRO A 61 1.32 10.69 -4.06
CA PRO A 61 2.30 9.69 -4.47
C PRO A 61 1.62 8.61 -5.29
N TYR A 62 2.31 8.19 -6.35
CA TYR A 62 1.87 7.10 -7.21
C TYR A 62 3.05 6.21 -7.59
N SER A 63 2.85 4.89 -7.56
CA SER A 63 3.84 3.92 -8.03
C SER A 63 3.19 2.96 -9.04
N PRO A 64 3.62 2.96 -10.31
CA PRO A 64 3.21 1.96 -11.30
C PRO A 64 3.55 0.53 -10.85
N GLU A 65 4.72 0.34 -10.23
CA GLU A 65 5.18 -0.95 -9.69
C GLU A 65 4.21 -1.51 -8.64
N LEU A 66 3.73 -0.66 -7.73
CA LEU A 66 2.71 -1.05 -6.76
C LEU A 66 1.39 -1.44 -7.43
N MET A 67 1.01 -0.75 -8.51
CA MET A 67 -0.21 -1.07 -9.25
C MET A 67 -0.09 -2.41 -10.00
N GLU A 68 1.09 -2.73 -10.51
CA GLU A 68 1.37 -4.03 -11.12
C GLU A 68 1.33 -5.15 -10.07
N ASP A 69 2.00 -4.98 -8.93
CA ASP A 69 2.01 -5.98 -7.86
C ASP A 69 0.61 -6.28 -7.31
N ILE A 70 -0.21 -5.23 -7.06
CA ILE A 70 -1.58 -5.45 -6.58
C ILE A 70 -2.46 -6.11 -7.65
N GLU A 71 -2.21 -5.86 -8.94
CA GLU A 71 -2.90 -6.52 -10.04
C GLU A 71 -2.49 -7.99 -10.16
N VAL A 72 -1.20 -8.31 -10.00
CA VAL A 72 -0.70 -9.70 -9.93
C VAL A 72 -1.36 -10.43 -8.77
N LEU A 73 -1.39 -9.83 -7.57
CA LEU A 73 -2.06 -10.41 -6.39
C LEU A 73 -3.57 -10.61 -6.61
N ALA A 74 -4.22 -9.68 -7.32
CA ALA A 74 -5.63 -9.80 -7.66
C ALA A 74 -5.89 -10.92 -8.68
N ASN A 75 -5.07 -11.02 -9.72
CA ASN A 75 -5.14 -12.06 -10.73
C ASN A 75 -4.84 -13.46 -10.16
N ALA A 76 -3.94 -13.53 -9.18
CA ALA A 76 -3.66 -14.75 -8.42
C ALA A 76 -4.74 -15.08 -7.36
N GLY A 77 -5.75 -14.22 -7.19
CA GLY A 77 -6.89 -14.47 -6.32
C GLY A 77 -6.68 -14.12 -4.85
N PHE A 78 -5.57 -13.49 -4.46
CA PHE A 78 -5.33 -13.06 -3.07
C PHE A 78 -6.14 -11.81 -2.70
N VAL A 79 -6.27 -10.87 -3.64
CA VAL A 79 -6.94 -9.58 -3.43
C VAL A 79 -8.14 -9.46 -4.36
N SER A 80 -9.23 -8.87 -3.90
CA SER A 80 -10.35 -8.51 -4.76
C SER A 80 -9.95 -7.38 -5.71
N GLY A 81 -9.87 -7.66 -7.01
CA GLY A 81 -9.62 -6.66 -8.05
C GLY A 81 -10.88 -5.89 -8.52
N SER A 82 -12.02 -6.06 -7.84
CA SER A 82 -13.31 -5.62 -8.39
C SER A 82 -13.65 -4.17 -8.06
N ASN A 83 -14.16 -3.47 -9.08
CA ASN A 83 -14.90 -2.24 -8.90
C ASN A 83 -16.19 -2.54 -8.13
N LYS A 84 -16.27 -2.17 -6.85
CA LYS A 84 -17.55 -2.18 -6.16
C LYS A 84 -18.37 -1.00 -6.70
N ARG A 85 -19.52 -1.31 -7.30
CA ARG A 85 -20.46 -0.31 -7.79
C ARG A 85 -21.19 0.28 -6.58
N ASN A 86 -20.75 1.44 -6.11
CA ASN A 86 -21.47 2.21 -5.11
C ASN A 86 -22.12 3.40 -5.81
N LEU A 87 -23.44 3.52 -5.72
CA LEU A 87 -24.21 4.69 -6.20
C LEU A 87 -23.95 5.08 -7.68
N GLY A 88 -23.64 4.10 -8.54
CA GLY A 88 -23.39 4.32 -9.97
C GLY A 88 -21.93 4.59 -10.37
N GLU A 89 -21.03 4.78 -9.41
CA GLU A 89 -19.59 4.95 -9.65
C GLU A 89 -18.82 3.65 -9.43
N PHE A 90 -17.83 3.40 -10.29
CA PHE A 90 -16.90 2.27 -10.17
C PHE A 90 -15.74 2.68 -9.25
N THR A 91 -15.80 2.31 -7.97
CA THR A 91 -14.68 2.53 -7.04
C THR A 91 -13.91 1.22 -6.85
N HIS A 92 -12.58 1.27 -7.04
CA HIS A 92 -11.71 0.14 -6.73
C HIS A 92 -11.73 -0.11 -5.22
N TYR A 93 -11.93 -1.36 -4.80
CA TYR A 93 -11.88 -1.76 -3.40
C TYR A 93 -10.94 -2.95 -3.25
N TYR A 94 -9.81 -2.73 -2.60
CA TYR A 94 -8.80 -3.75 -2.37
C TYR A 94 -9.05 -4.38 -1.01
N SER A 95 -9.52 -5.63 -0.98
CA SER A 95 -9.64 -6.43 0.24
C SER A 95 -9.10 -7.83 -0.05
N LEU A 96 -8.63 -8.54 0.98
CA LEU A 96 -8.34 -9.96 0.78
C LEU A 96 -9.61 -10.71 0.37
N THR A 97 -9.45 -11.69 -0.51
CA THR A 97 -10.49 -12.69 -0.77
C THR A 97 -10.48 -13.74 0.35
N ASP A 98 -11.46 -14.65 0.36
CA ASP A 98 -11.43 -15.80 1.28
C ASP A 98 -10.14 -16.61 1.16
N PHE A 99 -9.64 -16.79 -0.07
CA PHE A 99 -8.36 -17.45 -0.33
C PHE A 99 -7.19 -16.64 0.24
N GLY A 100 -7.15 -15.33 -0.04
CA GLY A 100 -6.10 -14.46 0.48
C GLY A 100 -6.07 -14.40 2.01
N GLU A 101 -7.23 -14.36 2.67
CA GLU A 101 -7.32 -14.39 4.13
C GLU A 101 -6.82 -15.71 4.73
N MET A 102 -7.13 -16.83 4.08
CA MET A 102 -6.67 -18.15 4.51
C MET A 102 -5.14 -18.22 4.42
N GLU A 103 -4.57 -17.88 3.26
CA GLU A 103 -3.12 -17.82 3.05
C GLU A 103 -2.44 -16.86 4.03
N TYR A 104 -3.07 -15.72 4.29
CA TYR A 104 -2.57 -14.75 5.25
C TYR A 104 -2.39 -15.35 6.64
N LYS A 105 -3.45 -15.96 7.18
CA LYS A 105 -3.46 -16.56 8.53
C LYS A 105 -2.53 -17.77 8.66
N TRP A 106 -2.26 -18.47 7.54
CA TRP A 106 -1.49 -19.72 7.58
C TRP A 106 0.01 -19.49 7.49
N ILE A 107 0.43 -18.59 6.60
CA ILE A 107 1.83 -18.40 6.20
C ILE A 107 2.27 -16.95 6.42
N ILE A 108 1.56 -15.98 5.82
CA ILE A 108 2.04 -14.60 5.73
C ILE A 108 2.13 -13.93 7.10
N GLU A 109 1.16 -14.19 7.99
CA GLU A 109 1.16 -13.65 9.36
C GLU A 109 2.41 -14.06 10.15
N LYS A 110 2.92 -15.28 9.89
CA LYS A 110 4.14 -15.81 10.51
C LYS A 110 5.40 -15.31 9.80
N ASN A 111 5.33 -15.12 8.47
CA ASN A 111 6.43 -14.59 7.67
C ASN A 111 6.68 -13.11 7.90
N THR A 112 5.66 -12.36 8.32
CA THR A 112 5.77 -10.92 8.57
C THR A 112 6.25 -10.66 9.99
N PRO A 113 7.42 -10.03 10.20
CA PRO A 113 7.92 -9.69 11.53
C PRO A 113 6.92 -8.86 12.34
N ASP A 114 6.86 -9.08 13.65
CA ASP A 114 5.89 -8.41 14.53
C ASP A 114 6.07 -6.89 14.56
N ASP A 115 7.30 -6.41 14.48
CA ASP A 115 7.60 -4.98 14.43
C ASP A 115 7.18 -4.34 13.09
N VAL A 116 7.32 -5.05 11.97
CA VAL A 116 6.75 -4.65 10.67
C VAL A 116 5.22 -4.58 10.74
N LYS A 117 4.57 -5.60 11.30
CA LYS A 117 3.10 -5.60 11.50
C LYS A 117 2.65 -4.42 12.36
N GLU A 118 3.39 -4.11 13.40
CA GLU A 118 3.09 -2.99 14.30
C GLU A 118 3.28 -1.63 13.64
N ASP A 119 4.33 -1.44 12.83
CA ASP A 119 4.53 -0.22 12.07
C ASP A 119 3.42 -0.02 11.01
N ILE A 120 3.00 -1.09 10.34
CA ILE A 120 1.86 -1.06 9.41
C ILE A 120 0.58 -0.68 10.18
N ARG A 121 0.31 -1.34 11.31
CA ARG A 121 -0.89 -1.09 12.12
C ARG A 121 -0.99 0.36 12.55
N LYS A 122 0.10 0.98 13.01
CA LYS A 122 0.12 2.41 13.36
C LYS A 122 -0.29 3.30 12.19
N VAL A 123 0.23 3.02 10.98
CA VAL A 123 -0.14 3.78 9.78
C VAL A 123 -1.62 3.56 9.44
N ILE A 124 -2.11 2.32 9.53
CA ILE A 124 -3.53 2.04 9.28
C ILE A 124 -4.42 2.76 10.29
N ASP A 125 -4.15 2.64 11.58
CA ASP A 125 -4.94 3.25 12.66
C ASP A 125 -4.98 4.77 12.54
N GLU A 126 -3.85 5.39 12.18
CA GLU A 126 -3.75 6.84 12.05
C GLU A 126 -4.45 7.36 10.79
N TYR A 127 -4.26 6.71 9.64
CA TYR A 127 -4.59 7.32 8.35
C TYR A 127 -5.78 6.67 7.64
N LEU A 128 -6.17 5.43 7.93
CA LEU A 128 -7.18 4.70 7.13
C LEU A 128 -8.50 5.47 6.97
N ASN A 129 -8.97 6.10 8.04
CA ASN A 129 -10.25 6.81 8.07
C ASN A 129 -10.20 8.26 7.53
N MET A 130 -9.00 8.79 7.28
CA MET A 130 -8.84 10.12 6.67
C MET A 130 -9.12 10.06 5.15
N HIS A 131 -9.52 11.16 4.54
CA HIS A 131 -9.50 11.23 3.07
C HIS A 131 -8.07 11.32 2.55
N ALA A 132 -7.80 10.77 1.37
CA ALA A 132 -6.45 10.76 0.79
C ALA A 132 -5.86 12.18 0.67
N TYR A 133 -6.67 13.19 0.35
CA TYR A 133 -6.19 14.58 0.29
C TYR A 133 -5.73 15.09 1.66
N GLU A 134 -6.42 14.74 2.75
CA GLU A 134 -6.11 15.16 4.12
C GLU A 134 -4.79 14.57 4.58
N ILE A 135 -4.55 13.31 4.22
CA ILE A 135 -3.27 12.64 4.50
C ILE A 135 -2.14 13.40 3.82
N ILE A 136 -2.27 13.66 2.52
CA ILE A 136 -1.22 14.35 1.77
C ILE A 136 -0.97 15.77 2.31
N THR A 137 -2.01 16.51 2.67
CA THR A 137 -1.85 17.82 3.32
C THR A 137 -1.08 17.69 4.63
N LYS A 138 -1.45 16.75 5.50
CA LYS A 138 -0.76 16.50 6.77
C LYS A 138 0.71 16.13 6.57
N LEU A 139 1.01 15.24 5.63
CA LEU A 139 2.40 14.85 5.34
C LEU A 139 3.23 16.04 4.82
N LYS A 140 2.64 16.93 4.02
CA LYS A 140 3.31 18.16 3.55
C LYS A 140 3.61 19.12 4.69
N GLU A 141 2.63 19.34 5.58
CA GLU A 141 2.79 20.21 6.74
C GLU A 141 3.88 19.70 7.70
N ASN A 142 4.03 18.39 7.82
CA ASN A 142 5.09 17.76 8.62
C ASN A 142 6.45 17.69 7.93
N GLY A 143 6.55 18.05 6.64
CA GLY A 143 7.77 17.87 5.84
C GLY A 143 8.10 16.42 5.48
N GLU A 144 7.13 15.50 5.65
CA GLU A 144 7.24 14.06 5.35
C GLU A 144 6.89 13.75 3.89
N TYR A 145 6.36 14.74 3.15
CA TYR A 145 6.09 14.65 1.73
C TYR A 145 6.44 15.96 1.02
N VAL A 146 7.48 15.91 0.19
CA VAL A 146 7.86 17.05 -0.65
C VAL A 146 7.08 16.99 -1.95
N SER A 147 6.24 18.01 -2.19
CA SER A 147 5.54 18.12 -3.46
C SER A 147 6.39 18.85 -4.48
N LEU A 148 6.46 18.31 -5.68
CA LEU A 148 7.06 18.94 -6.84
C LEU A 148 6.21 20.12 -7.34
N GLU A 149 6.82 20.99 -8.14
CA GLU A 149 6.09 22.07 -8.78
C GLU A 149 5.10 21.52 -9.84
N PRO A 150 4.01 22.23 -10.17
CA PRO A 150 3.00 21.75 -11.12
C PRO A 150 3.57 21.31 -12.48
N GLU A 151 4.58 22.01 -12.99
CA GLU A 151 5.25 21.69 -14.26
C GLU A 151 6.00 20.35 -14.21
N GLU A 152 6.62 20.04 -13.07
CA GLU A 152 7.32 18.78 -12.84
C GLU A 152 6.34 17.61 -12.68
N LYS A 153 5.19 17.85 -12.03
CA LYS A 153 4.11 16.86 -11.91
C LYS A 153 3.52 16.50 -13.27
N LEU A 154 3.35 17.47 -14.16
CA LEU A 154 2.84 17.25 -15.52
C LEU A 154 3.78 16.33 -16.32
N ASN A 155 5.09 16.48 -16.15
CA ASN A 155 6.07 15.60 -16.77
C ASN A 155 5.92 14.15 -16.27
N ASN A 156 5.73 13.94 -14.96
CA ASN A 156 5.49 12.60 -14.41
C ASN A 156 4.23 11.92 -14.97
N ILE A 157 3.17 12.68 -15.27
CA ILE A 157 1.93 12.16 -15.87
C ILE A 157 2.13 11.78 -17.35
N LEU A 158 2.93 12.54 -18.09
CA LEU A 158 3.18 12.26 -19.51
C LEU A 158 3.95 10.97 -19.75
N PHE A 159 4.73 10.50 -18.77
CA PHE A 159 5.38 9.18 -18.80
C PHE A 159 4.42 8.01 -18.52
N GLU A 160 3.15 8.23 -18.13
CA GLU A 160 2.13 7.17 -18.00
C GLU A 160 1.56 6.71 -19.36
N LYS A 161 1.96 7.34 -20.48
CA LYS A 161 1.40 7.10 -21.83
C LYS A 161 2.33 6.40 -22.82
N ILE A 162 3.49 5.89 -22.39
CA ILE A 162 4.42 5.11 -23.23
C ILE A 162 4.52 3.70 -22.65
#